data_AF-A0A9J7IYX0-F1
#
_entry.id   AF-A0A9J7IYX0-F1
#
_cell.length_a   1.000
_cell.length_b   1.000
_cell.length_c   1.000
_cell.angle_alpha   90.00
_cell.angle_beta   90.00
_cell.angle_gamma   90.00
#
_symmetry.space_group_name_H-M   'P 1'
#
loop_
_entity.id
_entity.type
_entity.pdbx_description
1 polymer ?
#
loop_
_entity_poly.entity_id
_entity_poly.type
_entity_poly.pdbx_seq_one_letter_code
_entity_poly.pdbx_strand_id
1 'polypeptide(L)'
;MGAGVLNNDAKSGTIWVARHVPQNRDIFISCAGNGQVSLWKYEYPEHRYHVDHQGVSSGVPGKLKRLQRMVVSSQPINAWEWNRDHLGLAVATAYDQCVRVLVTTKLNLQ
;
A
#
# COMPACT_ATOMS: atom_id res chain seq x y z
N MET A 1 -7.41 9.73 18.22
CA MET A 1 -7.28 10.56 16.99
C MET A 1 -6.65 9.71 15.91
N GLY A 2 -7.38 9.43 14.83
CA GLY A 2 -6.88 8.60 13.72
C GLY A 2 -5.83 9.36 12.90
N ALA A 3 -4.71 8.72 12.62
CA ALA A 3 -3.69 9.28 11.73
C ALA A 3 -4.17 9.20 10.28
N GLY A 4 -4.85 10.25 9.82
CA GLY A 4 -5.14 10.47 8.42
C GLY A 4 -3.89 10.99 7.70
N VAL A 5 -3.43 10.27 6.68
CA VAL A 5 -2.43 10.82 5.75
C VAL A 5 -3.15 11.82 4.84
N LEU A 6 -3.07 13.11 5.17
CA LEU A 6 -3.49 14.19 4.28
C LEU A 6 -2.38 14.44 3.25
N ASN A 7 -2.36 13.65 2.19
CA ASN A 7 -1.61 13.99 0.98
C ASN A 7 -2.62 14.50 -0.06
N ASN A 8 -2.72 15.82 -0.19
CA ASN A 8 -3.67 16.51 -1.09
C ASN A 8 -3.30 16.41 -2.58
N ASP A 9 -2.15 15.81 -2.94
CA ASP A 9 -1.62 15.83 -4.31
C ASP A 9 -1.93 14.60 -5.16
N ALA A 10 -3.13 14.02 -5.03
CA ALA A 10 -3.61 13.15 -6.08
C ALA A 10 -5.13 13.16 -6.13
N LYS A 11 -5.71 13.51 -7.29
CA LYS A 11 -7.06 13.08 -7.69
C LYS A 11 -7.09 11.56 -7.90
N SER A 12 -6.66 10.82 -6.87
CA SER A 12 -6.73 9.37 -6.81
C SER A 12 -8.17 9.05 -6.47
N GLY A 13 -8.92 8.47 -7.41
CA GLY A 13 -10.26 7.96 -7.13
C GLY A 13 -10.26 6.95 -5.97
N THR A 14 -11.44 6.44 -5.62
CA THR A 14 -11.64 5.44 -4.54
C THR A 14 -10.53 4.39 -4.49
N ILE A 15 -9.99 4.09 -3.32
CA ILE A 15 -9.08 2.95 -3.13
C ILE A 15 -9.92 1.68 -3.00
N TRP A 16 -9.76 0.75 -3.92
CA TRP A 16 -10.52 -0.51 -3.98
C TRP A 16 -9.79 -1.65 -3.29
N VAL A 17 -8.47 -1.64 -3.32
CA VAL A 17 -7.63 -2.74 -2.85
C VAL A 17 -6.47 -2.21 -2.04
N ALA A 18 -6.17 -2.88 -0.93
CA ALA A 18 -4.91 -2.78 -0.21
C ALA A 18 -4.40 -4.19 0.13
N ARG A 19 -3.15 -4.50 -0.21
CA ARG A 19 -2.54 -5.82 -0.03
C ARG A 19 -1.06 -5.73 0.33
N HIS A 20 -0.68 -6.33 1.45
CA HIS A 20 0.71 -6.49 1.86
C HIS A 20 1.43 -7.50 0.97
N VAL A 21 2.71 -7.26 0.71
CA VAL A 21 3.60 -8.24 0.08
C VAL A 21 3.77 -9.40 1.08
N PRO A 22 3.44 -10.66 0.71
CA PRO A 22 3.46 -11.79 1.65
C PRO A 22 4.80 -12.00 2.34
N GLN A 23 5.90 -11.74 1.63
CA GLN A 23 7.26 -11.92 2.12
C GLN A 23 7.76 -10.71 2.95
N ASN A 24 7.06 -9.56 2.91
CA ASN A 24 7.43 -8.37 3.68
C ASN A 24 6.18 -7.56 4.06
N ARG A 25 5.73 -7.73 5.31
CA ARG A 25 4.53 -7.04 5.84
C ARG A 25 4.64 -5.53 5.86
N ASP A 26 5.84 -4.96 5.81
CA ASP A 26 6.00 -3.50 5.86
C ASP A 26 5.79 -2.87 4.48
N ILE A 27 5.74 -3.69 3.42
CA ILE A 27 5.47 -3.24 2.05
C ILE A 27 4.06 -3.65 1.66
N PHE A 28 3.30 -2.72 1.07
CA PHE A 28 1.97 -3.01 0.54
C PHE A 28 1.65 -2.16 -0.68
N ILE A 29 0.67 -2.62 -1.45
CA ILE A 29 0.11 -1.88 -2.58
C ILE A 29 -1.28 -1.37 -2.25
N SER A 30 -1.62 -0.21 -2.80
CA SER A 30 -2.99 0.29 -2.89
C SER A 30 -3.38 0.45 -4.34
N CYS A 31 -4.61 0.08 -4.70
CA CYS A 31 -5.14 0.22 -6.05
C CYS A 31 -6.35 1.16 -6.07
N ALA A 32 -6.34 2.13 -6.98
CA ALA A 32 -7.32 3.21 -7.07
C ALA A 32 -8.29 3.03 -8.26
N GLY A 33 -9.43 3.74 -8.17
CA GLY A 33 -10.51 3.70 -9.16
C GLY A 33 -10.17 4.31 -10.52
N ASN A 34 -9.05 5.01 -10.64
CA ASN A 34 -8.53 5.54 -11.90
C ASN A 34 -7.47 4.63 -12.54
N GLY A 35 -7.37 3.36 -12.11
CA GLY A 35 -6.38 2.42 -12.59
C GLY A 35 -4.95 2.68 -12.12
N GLN A 36 -4.77 3.58 -11.15
CA GLN A 36 -3.49 3.83 -10.51
C GLN A 36 -3.20 2.79 -9.42
N VAL A 37 -1.96 2.31 -9.36
CA VAL A 37 -1.40 1.59 -8.23
C VAL A 37 -0.34 2.42 -7.52
N SER A 38 -0.20 2.24 -6.21
CA SER A 38 0.87 2.86 -5.43
C SER A 38 1.45 1.86 -4.46
N LEU A 39 2.77 1.74 -4.48
CA LEU A 39 3.55 0.88 -3.60
C LEU A 39 4.04 1.70 -2.41
N TRP A 40 3.86 1.19 -1.21
CA TRP A 40 4.14 1.87 0.05
C TRP A 40 5.04 1.01 0.93
N LYS A 41 5.93 1.66 1.69
CA LYS A 41 6.63 1.09 2.85
C LYS A 41 6.12 1.78 4.11
N TYR A 42 5.73 1.02 5.12
CA TYR A 42 5.45 1.52 6.45
C TYR A 42 6.77 1.68 7.23
N GLU A 43 7.01 2.87 7.74
CA GLU A 43 8.17 3.21 8.56
C GLU A 43 7.70 3.36 10.01
N TYR A 44 8.18 2.47 10.88
CA TYR A 44 7.82 2.48 12.29
C TYR A 44 8.40 3.72 12.99
N PRO A 45 7.66 4.30 13.96
CA PRO A 45 8.20 5.35 14.82
C PRO A 45 9.23 4.74 15.79
N GLU A 46 10.06 5.59 16.40
CA GLU A 46 11.07 5.17 17.39
C GLU A 46 10.44 4.41 18.56
N HIS A 47 9.29 4.88 19.04
CA HIS A 47 8.47 4.20 20.05
C HIS A 47 7.09 3.94 19.49
N ARG A 48 6.57 2.71 19.62
CA ARG A 48 5.24 2.31 19.10
C ARG A 48 4.10 2.59 20.08
N TYR A 49 4.43 2.95 21.31
CA TYR A 49 3.48 3.36 22.32
C TYR A 49 4.11 4.43 23.20
N HIS A 50 3.28 5.26 23.81
CA HIS A 50 3.67 6.15 24.89
C HIS A 50 2.61 6.07 26.00
N VAL A 51 3.03 6.29 27.23
CA VAL A 51 2.12 6.37 28.37
C VAL A 51 1.87 7.85 28.63
N ASP A 52 0.60 8.23 28.70
CA ASP A 52 0.23 9.61 29.01
C ASP A 52 0.31 9.91 30.52
N HIS A 53 0.01 11.15 30.90
CA HIS A 53 0.03 11.59 32.30
C HIS A 53 -1.01 10.88 33.19
N GLN A 54 -1.97 10.19 32.60
CA GLN A 54 -3.01 9.43 33.31
C GLN A 54 -2.67 7.93 33.41
N GLY A 55 -1.49 7.52 32.93
CA GLY A 55 -1.04 6.12 32.95
C GLY A 55 -1.63 5.28 31.82
N VAL A 56 -2.29 5.88 30.82
CA VAL A 56 -2.92 5.16 29.71
C VAL A 56 -1.93 5.00 28.55
N SER A 57 -1.76 3.76 28.06
CA SER A 57 -0.91 3.46 26.92
C SER A 57 -1.62 3.77 25.60
N SER A 58 -1.04 4.67 24.81
CA SER A 58 -1.53 5.05 23.47
C SER A 58 -0.52 4.67 22.38
N GLY A 59 -1.02 4.13 21.27
CA GLY A 59 -0.17 3.77 20.12
C GLY A 59 0.35 4.98 19.37
N VAL A 60 1.63 4.96 19.01
CA VAL A 60 2.25 5.99 18.16
C VAL A 60 2.20 5.51 16.72
N PRO A 61 1.55 6.26 15.80
CA PRO A 61 1.51 5.90 14.39
C PRO A 61 2.87 6.11 13.73
N GLY A 62 3.22 5.22 12.80
CA GLY A 62 4.36 5.39 11.91
C GLY A 62 4.05 6.27 10.72
N LYS A 63 4.94 6.25 9.73
CA LYS A 63 4.82 7.01 8.49
C LYS A 63 4.67 6.08 7.30
N LEU A 64 3.97 6.54 6.26
CA LEU A 64 3.90 5.84 4.98
C LEU A 64 4.83 6.53 3.97
N LYS A 65 5.82 5.78 3.49
CA LYS A 65 6.69 6.19 2.39
C LYS A 65 6.20 5.61 1.08
N ARG A 66 5.87 6.47 0.12
CA ARG A 66 5.53 6.02 -1.25
C ARG A 66 6.81 5.62 -1.98
N LEU A 67 6.91 4.35 -2.36
CA LEU A 67 8.04 3.82 -3.11
C LEU A 67 7.86 4.00 -4.62
N GLN A 68 6.65 3.81 -5.12
CA GLN A 68 6.33 3.93 -6.55
C GLN A 68 4.84 4.25 -6.74
N ARG A 69 4.52 4.86 -7.89
CA ARG A 69 3.16 5.07 -8.39
C ARG A 69 3.12 4.93 -9.90
N MET A 70 2.15 4.19 -10.41
CA MET A 70 1.96 4.00 -11.85
C MET A 70 0.48 3.82 -12.18
N VAL A 71 0.06 4.28 -13.36
CA VAL A 71 -1.25 3.95 -13.93
C VAL A 71 -1.09 2.71 -14.80
N VAL A 72 -1.81 1.63 -14.49
CA VAL A 72 -1.69 0.34 -15.19
C VAL A 72 -2.97 -0.07 -15.92
N SER A 73 -4.05 0.65 -15.69
CA SER A 73 -5.37 0.42 -16.28
C SER A 73 -6.04 1.77 -16.56
N SER A 74 -6.95 1.81 -17.53
CA SER A 74 -7.85 2.96 -17.74
C SER A 74 -9.09 2.92 -16.86
N GLN A 75 -9.34 1.78 -16.21
CA GLN A 75 -10.49 1.48 -15.37
C GLN A 75 -10.06 1.05 -13.95
N PRO A 76 -10.97 1.09 -12.95
CA PRO A 76 -10.69 0.65 -11.59
C PRO A 76 -10.03 -0.73 -11.53
N ILE A 77 -8.98 -0.84 -10.71
CA ILE A 77 -8.37 -2.13 -10.38
C ILE A 77 -9.14 -2.69 -9.19
N ASN A 78 -9.87 -3.77 -9.43
CA ASN A 78 -10.80 -4.34 -8.45
C ASN A 78 -10.19 -5.50 -7.64
N ALA A 79 -9.08 -6.09 -8.10
CA ALA A 79 -8.36 -7.10 -7.34
C ALA A 79 -6.84 -7.03 -7.59
N TRP A 80 -6.07 -7.42 -6.58
CA TRP A 80 -4.62 -7.61 -6.65
C TRP A 80 -4.24 -8.79 -5.77
N GLU A 81 -3.50 -9.74 -6.30
CA GLU A 81 -3.00 -10.90 -5.57
C GLU A 81 -1.50 -11.07 -5.80
N TRP A 82 -0.74 -11.02 -4.70
CA TRP A 82 0.70 -11.28 -4.71
C TRP A 82 0.97 -12.78 -4.76
N ASN A 83 1.98 -13.18 -5.52
CA ASN A 83 2.51 -14.53 -5.46
C ASN A 83 3.25 -14.73 -4.13
N ARG A 84 2.99 -15.86 -3.47
CA ARG A 84 3.59 -16.20 -2.16
C ARG A 84 5.00 -16.77 -2.29
N ASP A 85 5.33 -17.38 -3.41
CA ASP A 85 6.60 -18.08 -3.65
C ASP A 85 7.64 -17.18 -4.35
N HIS A 86 7.17 -16.22 -5.17
CA HIS A 86 8.01 -15.33 -5.96
C HIS A 86 7.80 -13.86 -5.58
N LEU A 87 8.77 -13.29 -4.87
CA LEU A 87 8.76 -11.89 -4.42
C LEU A 87 8.52 -10.93 -5.59
N GLY A 88 7.52 -10.07 -5.43
CA GLY A 88 7.21 -9.00 -6.39
C GLY A 88 6.38 -9.43 -7.60
N LEU A 89 6.12 -10.73 -7.78
CA LEU A 89 5.18 -11.21 -8.79
C LEU A 89 3.75 -11.07 -8.30
N ALA A 90 2.84 -10.56 -9.14
CA ALA A 90 1.43 -10.41 -8.82
C ALA A 90 0.52 -10.59 -10.02
N VAL A 91 -0.76 -10.84 -9.75
CA VAL A 91 -1.86 -10.76 -10.71
C VAL A 91 -2.81 -9.65 -10.28
N ALA A 92 -3.31 -8.87 -11.25
CA ALA A 92 -4.34 -7.87 -11.02
C ALA A 92 -5.45 -7.96 -12.07
N THR A 93 -6.67 -7.65 -11.65
CA THR A 93 -7.82 -7.48 -12.55
C THR A 93 -8.33 -6.05 -12.50
N ALA A 94 -8.92 -5.60 -13.59
CA ALA A 94 -9.58 -4.31 -13.66
C ALA A 94 -10.84 -4.38 -14.52
N TYR A 95 -11.72 -3.38 -14.41
CA TYR A 95 -12.96 -3.34 -15.18
C TYR A 95 -12.78 -3.00 -16.67
N ASP A 96 -11.54 -2.87 -17.14
CA ASP A 96 -11.20 -2.79 -18.56
C ASP A 96 -11.13 -4.17 -19.24
N GLN A 97 -11.63 -5.20 -18.56
CA GLN A 97 -11.71 -6.58 -19.06
C GLN A 97 -10.33 -7.23 -19.29
N CYS A 98 -9.29 -6.74 -18.59
CA CYS A 98 -7.94 -7.27 -18.68
C CYS A 98 -7.45 -7.88 -17.35
N VAL A 99 -6.80 -9.04 -17.47
CA VAL A 99 -5.97 -9.63 -16.40
C VAL A 99 -4.51 -9.27 -16.67
N ARG A 100 -3.79 -8.86 -15.63
CA ARG A 100 -2.40 -8.41 -15.73
C ARG A 100 -1.52 -9.25 -14.83
N VAL A 101 -0.37 -9.66 -15.34
CA VAL A 101 0.74 -10.18 -14.55
C VAL A 101 1.76 -9.06 -14.38
N LEU A 102 2.09 -8.71 -13.15
CA LEU A 102 3.01 -7.61 -12.84
C LEU A 102 4.22 -8.11 -12.06
N VAL A 103 5.38 -7.53 -12.35
CA VAL A 103 6.62 -7.77 -11.63
C VAL A 103 7.09 -6.46 -11.01
N THR A 104 7.16 -6.44 -9.69
CA THR A 104 7.68 -5.31 -8.91
C THR A 104 9.10 -5.65 -8.49
N THR A 105 10.08 -4.91 -9.00
CA THR A 105 11.50 -5.17 -8.79
C THR A 105 12.05 -4.37 -7.60
N LYS A 106 13.26 -4.74 -7.14
CA LYS A 106 14.01 -4.04 -6.09
C LYS A 106 13.27 -3.94 -4.74
N LEU A 107 12.54 -4.99 -4.36
CA LEU A 107 11.81 -5.09 -3.09
C LEU A 107 12.66 -5.56 -1.88
N ASN A 108 13.95 -5.80 -2.08
CA ASN A 108 14.91 -6.12 -1.01
C ASN A 108 15.32 -4.87 -0.22
N LEU A 109 14.32 -4.17 0.32
CA LEU A 109 14.50 -2.93 1.07
C LEU A 109 14.80 -3.28 2.52
N GLN A 110 16.02 -2.96 2.97
CA GLN A 110 16.38 -2.94 4.39
C GLN A 110 15.62 -1.82 5.09
#